data_AF-A0A971BEE3-F1
#
_entry.id   AF-A0A971BEE3-F1
#
_cell.length_a   1.000
_cell.length_b   1.000
_cell.length_c   1.000
_cell.angle_alpha   90.00
_cell.angle_beta   90.00
_cell.angle_gamma   90.00
#
_symmetry.space_group_name_H-M   'P 1'
#
loop_
_entity.id
_entity.type
_entity.pdbx_description
1 polymer ?
#
loop_
_entity_poly.entity_id
_entity_poly.type
_entity_poly.pdbx_seq_one_letter_code
_entity_poly.pdbx_strand_id
1 'polypeptide(L)' 'EIVPVDRRTAMRAGALPDDFPGDPADRIVYATAVLEDTPLVTADRAIRAFDPARTVW' A
#
# COMPACT_ATOMS: atom_id res chain seq x y z
N GLU A 1 -0.86 -0.75 16.62
CA GLU A 1 -0.95 -2.22 16.55
C GLU A 1 0.02 -2.72 15.49
N ILE A 2 0.50 -3.96 15.60
CA ILE A 2 1.33 -4.57 14.55
C ILE A 2 0.44 -5.49 13.74
N VAL A 3 0.24 -5.18 12.46
CA VAL A 3 -0.56 -5.99 11.54
C VAL A 3 0.35 -7.03 10.87
N PRO A 4 0.04 -8.34 10.96
CA PRO A 4 0.83 -9.36 10.31
C PRO A 4 0.65 -9.33 8.78
N VAL A 5 1.72 -9.59 8.04
CA VAL A 5 1.63 -9.83 6.60
C VAL A 5 1.20 -11.26 6.37
N ASP A 6 -0.04 -11.45 5.90
CA ASP A 6 -0.63 -12.76 5.67
C ASP A 6 -0.90 -13.02 4.17
N ARG A 7 -1.60 -14.12 3.89
CA ARG A 7 -1.96 -14.50 2.51
C ARG A 7 -2.80 -13.43 1.81
N ARG A 8 -3.70 -12.75 2.54
CA ARG A 8 -4.57 -11.71 1.98
C ARG A 8 -3.73 -10.50 1.60
N THR A 9 -2.79 -10.10 2.44
CA THR A 9 -1.83 -9.02 2.13
C THR A 9 -1.00 -9.36 0.91
N ALA A 10 -0.43 -10.56 0.83
CA ALA A 10 0.38 -11.01 -0.30
C ALA A 10 -0.42 -11.03 -1.61
N MET A 11 -1.65 -11.56 -1.58
CA MET A 11 -2.53 -11.58 -2.75
C MET A 11 -2.92 -10.17 -3.18
N ARG A 12 -3.22 -9.27 -2.24
CA ARG A 12 -3.58 -7.89 -2.55
C ARG A 12 -2.39 -7.12 -3.14
N ALA A 13 -1.20 -7.27 -2.57
CA ALA A 13 0.03 -6.65 -3.06
C ALA A 13 0.37 -7.14 -4.48
N GLY A 14 0.23 -8.44 -4.75
CA GLY A 14 0.46 -9.02 -6.07
C GLY A 14 -0.61 -8.68 -7.11
N ALA A 15 -1.80 -8.22 -6.68
CA ALA A 15 -2.88 -7.78 -7.56
C ALA A 15 -2.86 -6.27 -7.84
N LEU A 16 -1.89 -5.53 -7.30
CA LEU A 16 -1.69 -4.13 -7.68
C LEU A 16 -1.28 -4.04 -9.15
N PRO A 17 -1.69 -2.99 -9.87
CA PRO A 17 -1.35 -2.83 -11.27
C PRO A 17 0.17 -2.68 -11.46
N ASP A 18 0.65 -3.00 -12.66
CA ASP A 18 2.08 -3.00 -12.98
C ASP A 18 2.72 -1.60 -12.92
N ASP A 19 1.90 -0.54 -12.98
CA ASP A 19 2.31 0.85 -12.84
C ASP A 19 2.31 1.36 -11.38
N PHE A 20 2.05 0.49 -10.40
CA PHE A 20 2.19 0.84 -8.99
C PHE A 20 3.65 1.25 -8.69
N PRO A 21 3.88 2.43 -8.09
CA PRO A 21 5.23 2.94 -7.85
C PRO A 21 5.92 2.25 -6.66
N GLY A 22 7.25 2.30 -6.64
CA GLY A 22 8.04 1.78 -5.53
C GLY A 22 8.45 0.33 -5.72
N ASP A 23 8.81 -0.31 -4.61
CA ASP A 23 9.37 -1.66 -4.58
C ASP A 23 8.34 -2.72 -4.08
N PRO A 24 8.70 -4.02 -4.05
CA PRO A 24 7.80 -5.04 -3.53
C PRO A 24 7.36 -4.84 -2.07
N ALA A 25 8.17 -4.19 -1.23
CA ALA A 25 7.79 -3.89 0.16
C ALA A 25 6.76 -2.76 0.21
N ASP A 26 6.88 -1.73 -0.63
CA ASP A 26 5.87 -0.67 -0.75
C ASP A 26 4.50 -1.23 -1.13
N ARG A 27 4.48 -2.21 -2.05
CA ARG A 27 3.26 -2.94 -2.42
C ARG A 27 2.61 -3.64 -1.23
N ILE A 28 3.41 -4.27 -0.37
CA ILE A 28 2.93 -4.96 0.84
C ILE A 28 2.35 -3.95 1.84
N VAL A 29 3.05 -2.82 2.08
CA VAL A 29 2.61 -1.78 3.01
C VAL A 29 1.32 -1.13 2.52
N TYR A 30 1.25 -0.74 1.24
CA TYR A 30 0.03 -0.17 0.65
C TYR A 30 -1.13 -1.16 0.66
N ALA A 31 -0.88 -2.43 0.30
CA ALA A 31 -1.90 -3.48 0.37
C ALA A 31 -2.44 -3.66 1.80
N THR A 32 -1.57 -3.60 2.80
CA THR A 32 -1.98 -3.66 4.22
C THR A 32 -2.92 -2.50 4.55
N ALA A 33 -2.56 -1.26 4.20
CA ALA A 33 -3.40 -0.08 4.45
C ALA A 33 -4.77 -0.18 3.75
N VAL A 34 -4.82 -0.73 2.54
CA VAL A 34 -6.07 -0.99 1.82
C VAL A 34 -6.93 -2.03 2.54
N LEU A 35 -6.33 -3.11 3.05
CA LEU A 35 -7.07 -4.19 3.71
C LEU A 35 -7.60 -3.82 5.09
N GLU A 36 -6.85 -2.99 5.82
CA GLU A 36 -7.25 -2.43 7.11
C GLU A 36 -8.16 -1.21 6.98
N ASP A 37 -8.46 -0.77 5.75
CA ASP A 37 -9.21 0.44 5.42
C ASP A 37 -8.71 1.69 6.17
N THR A 38 -7.39 1.86 6.19
CA THR A 38 -6.72 2.98 6.86
C THR A 38 -5.98 3.88 5.87
N PRO A 39 -5.79 5.18 6.22
CA PRO A 39 -4.90 6.04 5.46
C PRO A 39 -3.44 5.58 5.56
N LEU A 40 -2.71 5.66 4.44
CA LEU A 40 -1.27 5.41 4.40
C LEU A 40 -0.50 6.72 4.62
N VAL A 41 0.22 6.82 5.73
CA VAL A 41 1.17 7.91 5.95
C VAL A 41 2.43 7.64 5.15
N THR A 42 2.78 8.49 4.17
CA THR A 42 3.98 8.28 3.36
C THR A 42 4.58 9.56 2.79
N ALA A 43 5.91 9.67 2.82
CA ALA A 43 6.67 10.75 2.19
C ALA A 43 6.65 10.65 0.67
N ASP A 44 6.49 9.42 0.19
CA ASP A 44 6.71 9.04 -1.18
C ASP A 44 5.72 9.79 -2.07
N ARG A 45 6.28 10.60 -2.97
CA ARG A 45 5.46 11.46 -3.84
C ARG A 45 4.75 10.64 -4.91
N ALA A 46 5.33 9.54 -5.35
CA ALA A 46 4.77 8.69 -6.38
C ALA A 46 3.58 7.89 -5.84
N ILE A 47 3.70 7.30 -4.64
CA ILE A 47 2.57 6.61 -3.98
C ILE A 47 1.43 7.61 -3.70
N ARG A 48 1.75 8.83 -3.25
CA ARG A 48 0.74 9.90 -3.06
C ARG A 48 0.06 10.35 -4.35
N ALA A 49 0.78 10.34 -5.47
CA ALA A 49 0.19 10.65 -6.77
C ALA A 49 -0.66 9.49 -7.30
N PHE A 50 -0.30 8.25 -6.98
CA PHE A 50 -1.02 7.04 -7.38
C PHE A 50 -2.39 6.92 -6.68
N ASP A 51 -2.46 7.17 -5.37
CA ASP A 51 -3.73 7.12 -4.61
C ASP A 51 -3.85 8.30 -3.62
N PRO A 52 -4.14 9.51 -4.12
CA PRO A 52 -4.20 10.71 -3.28
C PRO A 52 -5.34 10.69 -2.25
N ALA A 53 -6.35 9.83 -2.42
CA ALA A 53 -7.47 9.70 -1.49
C ALA A 53 -7.09 8.87 -0.25
N ARG A 54 -6.15 7.92 -0.38
CA ARG A 54 -5.72 7.06 0.72
C ARG A 54 -4.47 7.56 1.42
N THR A 55 -3.65 8.37 0.77
CA THR A 55 -2.37 8.80 1.35
C THR A 55 -2.45 10.12 2.11
N VAL A 56 -1.69 10.23 3.19
CA VAL A 56 -1.47 11.48 3.93
C VAL A 56 0.03 11.68 4.21
N TRP A 57 0.45 12.91 4.50
CA TRP A 57 1.83 13.26 4.87
C TRP A 57 1.85 14.06 6.17
#